data_AF-A0A930STZ0-F1
#
_entry.id   AF-A0A930STZ0-F1
#
_cell.length_a   1.000
_cell.length_b   1.000
_cell.length_c   1.000
_cell.angle_alpha   90.00
_cell.angle_beta   90.00
_cell.angle_gamma   90.00
#
_symmetry.space_group_name_H-M   'P 1'
#
loop_
_entity.id
_entity.type
_entity.pdbx_description
1 polymer ?
#
loop_
_entity_poly.entity_id
_entity_poly.type
_entity_poly.pdbx_seq_one_letter_code
_entity_poly.pdbx_strand_id
1 'polypeptide(L)'
;MSEAETEAEILREQLLLYAENYHRFVLDLMPRLDRNCSEKALNEISELTVYYRKAFADLANQGERLATLYYLTSSRLLSTLWRLLGRPTDLEDLIHL
;
A
#
# COMPACT_ATOMS: atom_id res chain seq x y z
N MET A 1 -6.58 10.50 -29.83
CA MET A 1 -6.02 9.56 -28.85
C MET A 1 -6.50 8.17 -29.22
N SER A 2 -5.61 7.20 -29.19
CA SER A 2 -5.96 5.78 -29.36
C SER A 2 -6.61 5.23 -28.09
N GLU A 3 -7.34 4.11 -28.20
CA GLU A 3 -7.95 3.44 -27.03
C GLU A 3 -6.90 3.07 -25.97
N ALA A 4 -5.72 2.63 -26.40
CA ALA A 4 -4.60 2.30 -25.50
C ALA A 4 -4.05 3.51 -24.74
N GLU A 5 -4.05 4.70 -25.36
CA GLU A 5 -3.63 5.94 -24.68
C GLU A 5 -4.64 6.33 -23.60
N THR A 6 -5.94 6.17 -23.87
CA THR A 6 -7.01 6.44 -22.90
C THR A 6 -6.96 5.47 -21.72
N GLU A 7 -6.74 4.18 -21.98
CA GLU A 7 -6.61 3.17 -20.91
C GLU A 7 -5.40 3.44 -20.01
N ALA A 8 -4.25 3.80 -20.59
CA ALA A 8 -3.07 4.16 -19.83
C ALA A 8 -3.28 5.42 -18.96
N GLU A 9 -4.01 6.41 -19.48
CA GLU A 9 -4.34 7.62 -18.73
C GLU A 9 -5.27 7.31 -17.53
N ILE A 10 -6.30 6.49 -17.73
CA ILE A 10 -7.19 6.04 -16.66
C ILE A 10 -6.43 5.28 -15.57
N LEU A 11 -5.52 4.37 -15.94
CA LEU A 11 -4.72 3.63 -14.97
C LEU A 11 -3.81 4.55 -14.16
N ARG A 12 -3.22 5.55 -14.81
CA ARG A 12 -2.39 6.56 -14.14
C ARG A 12 -3.21 7.41 -13.17
N GLU A 13 -4.41 7.83 -13.54
CA GLU A 13 -5.31 8.55 -12.65
C GLU A 13 -5.70 7.72 -11.42
N GLN A 14 -6.04 6.45 -11.63
CA GLN A 14 -6.32 5.51 -10.52
C GLN A 14 -5.13 5.38 -9.58
N LEU A 15 -3.92 5.20 -10.13
CA LEU A 15 -2.70 5.13 -9.33
C LEU A 15 -2.49 6.40 -8.50
N LEU A 16 -2.67 7.57 -9.09
CA LEU A 16 -2.52 8.84 -8.38
C LEU A 16 -3.53 8.99 -7.24
N LEU A 17 -4.78 8.58 -7.45
CA LEU A 17 -5.81 8.59 -6.41
C LEU A 17 -5.47 7.62 -5.26
N TYR A 18 -5.01 6.41 -5.56
CA TYR A 18 -4.57 5.47 -4.53
C TYR A 18 -3.36 5.99 -3.76
N ALA A 19 -2.37 6.55 -4.47
CA ALA A 19 -1.17 7.13 -3.88
C ALA A 19 -1.50 8.30 -2.93
N GLU A 20 -2.37 9.21 -3.36
CA GLU A 20 -2.79 10.35 -2.55
C GLU A 20 -3.50 9.90 -1.27
N ASN A 21 -4.46 8.97 -1.39
CA ASN A 21 -5.19 8.45 -0.24
C ASN A 21 -4.28 7.65 0.70
N TYR A 22 -3.33 6.89 0.16
CA TYR A 22 -2.34 6.17 0.95
C TYR A 22 -1.41 7.13 1.72
N HIS A 23 -0.93 8.21 1.09
CA HIS A 23 -0.12 9.22 1.77
C HIS A 23 -0.89 9.91 2.90
N ARG A 24 -2.14 10.31 2.65
CA ARG A 24 -3.01 10.90 3.70
C ARG A 24 -3.19 9.92 4.85
N PHE A 25 -3.49 8.66 4.55
CA PHE A 25 -3.58 7.59 5.54
C PHE A 25 -2.31 7.51 6.39
N VAL A 26 -1.11 7.43 5.78
CA VAL A 26 0.17 7.34 6.51
C VAL A 26 0.42 8.57 7.38
N LEU A 27 0.15 9.77 6.85
CA LEU A 27 0.32 11.03 7.60
C LEU A 27 -0.63 11.14 8.79
N ASP A 28 -1.87 10.65 8.65
CA ASP A 28 -2.85 10.61 9.74
C ASP A 28 -2.53 9.51 10.76
N LEU A 29 -1.85 8.45 10.33
CA LEU A 29 -1.48 7.29 11.13
C LEU A 29 -0.39 7.58 12.14
N MET A 30 0.68 8.23 11.68
CA MET A 30 1.91 8.41 12.44
C MET A 30 1.65 9.13 13.77
N PRO A 31 0.86 10.22 13.82
CA PRO A 31 0.49 10.87 15.07
C PRO A 31 -0.40 10.00 15.98
N ARG A 32 -1.21 9.10 15.41
CA ARG A 32 -2.09 8.21 16.19
C ARG A 32 -1.28 7.09 16.84
N LEU A 33 -0.32 6.51 16.11
CA LEU A 33 0.59 5.49 16.65
C LEU A 33 1.49 6.04 17.76
N ASP A 34 1.99 7.27 17.61
CA ASP A 34 2.82 7.94 18.62
C ASP A 34 2.06 8.18 19.94
N ARG A 35 0.73 8.38 19.86
CA ARG A 35 -0.13 8.66 21.01
C ARG A 35 -0.80 7.41 21.61
N ASN A 36 -1.14 6.43 20.78
CA ASN A 36 -1.87 5.23 21.20
C ASN A 36 -1.58 4.05 20.26
N CYS A 37 -0.53 3.29 20.58
CA CYS A 37 -0.16 2.07 19.88
C CYS A 37 -0.90 0.83 20.45
N SER A 38 -2.23 0.89 20.52
CA SER A 38 -3.03 -0.27 20.95
C SER A 38 -3.06 -1.35 19.87
N GLU A 39 -3.20 -2.61 20.28
CA GLU A 39 -3.36 -3.74 19.34
C GLU A 39 -4.54 -3.52 18.38
N LYS A 40 -5.66 -2.97 18.86
CA LYS A 40 -6.82 -2.63 18.03
C LYS A 40 -6.44 -1.63 16.94
N ALA A 41 -5.74 -0.56 17.28
CA ALA A 41 -5.30 0.43 16.30
C ALA A 41 -4.34 -0.21 15.29
N LEU A 42 -3.35 -0.98 15.73
CA LEU A 42 -2.42 -1.69 14.85
C LEU A 42 -3.15 -2.64 13.88
N ASN A 43 -4.20 -3.32 14.33
CA ASN A 43 -5.03 -4.18 13.48
C ASN A 43 -5.77 -3.37 12.40
N GLU A 44 -6.47 -2.30 12.75
CA GLU A 44 -7.18 -1.43 11.80
C GLU A 44 -6.21 -0.85 10.74
N ILE A 45 -5.03 -0.42 11.18
CA ILE A 45 -3.96 0.07 10.32
C ILE A 45 -3.48 -1.04 9.36
N SER A 46 -3.30 -2.25 9.87
CA SER A 46 -2.82 -3.38 9.06
C SER A 46 -3.80 -3.75 7.95
N GLU A 47 -5.11 -3.74 8.24
CA GLU A 47 -6.17 -4.02 7.26
C GLU A 47 -6.17 -3.00 6.11
N LEU A 48 -6.05 -1.72 6.44
CA LEU A 48 -5.96 -0.65 5.43
C LEU A 48 -4.67 -0.76 4.61
N THR A 49 -3.54 -1.11 5.26
CA THR A 49 -2.27 -1.32 4.55
C THR A 49 -2.36 -2.50 3.58
N VAL A 50 -3.06 -3.59 3.95
CA VAL A 50 -3.34 -4.73 3.04
C VAL A 50 -4.15 -4.29 1.84
N TYR A 51 -5.20 -3.49 2.04
CA TYR A 51 -6.04 -2.97 0.97
C TYR A 51 -5.22 -2.19 -0.07
N TYR A 52 -4.42 -1.21 0.38
CA TYR A 52 -3.59 -0.42 -0.52
C TYR A 52 -2.49 -1.26 -1.18
N ARG A 53 -1.84 -2.16 -0.45
CA ARG A 53 -0.85 -3.09 -1.01
C ARG A 53 -1.44 -3.87 -2.18
N LYS A 54 -2.65 -4.40 -2.04
CA LYS A 54 -3.33 -5.15 -3.11
C LYS A 54 -3.62 -4.27 -4.33
N ALA A 55 -4.15 -3.06 -4.13
CA ALA A 55 -4.39 -2.13 -5.23
C ALA A 55 -3.10 -1.78 -5.99
N PHE A 56 -2.00 -1.55 -5.28
CA PHE A 56 -0.71 -1.27 -5.92
C PHE A 56 -0.11 -2.50 -6.64
N ALA A 57 -0.34 -3.71 -6.13
CA ALA A 57 0.04 -4.94 -6.83
C ALA A 57 -0.72 -5.09 -8.15
N ASP A 58 -2.04 -4.88 -8.11
CA ASP A 58 -2.91 -4.97 -9.30
C ASP A 58 -2.50 -3.97 -10.37
N LEU A 59 -2.15 -2.74 -9.98
CA LEU A 59 -1.64 -1.71 -10.90
C LEU A 59 -0.23 -2.01 -11.41
N ALA A 60 0.66 -2.52 -10.56
CA ALA A 60 2.01 -2.92 -10.98
C ALA A 60 1.98 -4.03 -12.02
N ASN A 61 1.08 -5.02 -11.86
CA ASN A 61 0.84 -6.09 -12.82
C ASN A 61 0.32 -5.57 -14.18
N GLN A 62 -0.27 -4.38 -14.20
CA GLN A 62 -0.72 -3.71 -15.43
C GLN A 62 0.38 -2.83 -16.07
N GLY A 63 1.61 -2.88 -15.55
CA GLY A 63 2.77 -2.19 -16.12
C GLY A 63 3.05 -0.81 -15.52
N GLU A 64 2.28 -0.37 -14.52
CA GLU A 64 2.51 0.90 -13.84
C GLU A 64 3.72 0.83 -12.92
N ARG A 65 4.89 1.25 -13.41
CA ARG A 65 6.16 1.18 -12.69
C ARG A 65 6.15 1.91 -11.34
N LEU A 66 5.40 3.01 -11.22
CA LEU A 66 5.27 3.73 -9.95
C LEU A 66 4.47 2.93 -8.92
N ALA A 67 3.50 2.11 -9.36
CA ALA A 67 2.75 1.22 -8.48
C ALA A 67 3.65 0.17 -7.81
N THR A 68 4.70 -0.31 -8.50
CA THR A 68 5.70 -1.22 -7.91
C THR A 68 6.36 -0.60 -6.67
N LEU A 69 6.69 0.69 -6.70
CA LEU A 69 7.30 1.37 -5.55
C LEU A 69 6.33 1.47 -4.37
N TYR A 70 5.07 1.77 -4.64
CA TYR A 70 4.02 1.80 -3.61
C TYR A 70 3.73 0.42 -3.04
N TYR A 71 3.74 -0.63 -3.86
CA TYR A 71 3.61 -2.01 -3.42
C TYR A 71 4.75 -2.40 -2.46
N LEU A 72 6.00 -2.13 -2.81
CA LEU A 72 7.14 -2.43 -1.95
C LEU A 72 7.08 -1.66 -0.63
N THR A 73 6.68 -0.39 -0.69
CA THR A 73 6.58 0.48 0.49
C THR A 73 5.46 0.02 1.44
N SER A 74 4.28 -0.25 0.90
CA SER A 74 3.14 -0.77 1.68
C SER A 74 3.41 -2.16 2.25
N SER A 75 4.12 -3.02 1.52
CA SER A 75 4.56 -4.34 2.01
C SER A 75 5.52 -4.23 3.19
N ARG A 76 6.47 -3.28 3.16
CA ARG A 76 7.39 -3.02 4.29
C ARG A 76 6.63 -2.49 5.52
N LEU A 77 5.66 -1.60 5.31
CA LEU A 77 4.81 -1.12 6.40
C LEU A 77 4.00 -2.27 7.02
N LEU A 78 3.36 -3.10 6.19
CA LEU A 78 2.59 -4.26 6.65
C LEU A 78 3.44 -5.25 7.46
N SER A 79 4.64 -5.59 6.97
CA SER A 79 5.58 -6.43 7.68
C SER A 79 5.96 -5.85 9.05
N THR A 80 6.11 -4.52 9.14
CA THR A 80 6.39 -3.87 10.42
C THR A 80 5.21 -3.96 11.38
N LEU A 81 4.00 -3.71 10.89
CA LEU A 81 2.77 -3.82 11.71
C LEU A 81 2.55 -5.25 12.20
N TRP A 82 2.74 -6.26 11.34
CA TRP A 82 2.62 -7.65 11.73
C TRP A 82 3.65 -8.08 12.77
N ARG A 83 4.91 -7.62 12.67
CA ARG A 83 5.90 -7.83 13.74
C ARG A 83 5.46 -7.23 15.07
N LEU A 84 4.91 -6.01 15.06
CA LEU A 84 4.40 -5.37 16.28
C LEU A 84 3.20 -6.13 16.87
N LEU A 85 2.39 -6.77 16.04
CA LEU A 85 1.25 -7.60 16.44
C LEU A 85 1.62 -9.06 16.78
N GLY A 86 2.91 -9.45 16.68
CA GLY A 86 3.34 -10.84 16.88
C GLY A 86 2.84 -11.82 15.81
N ARG A 87 2.48 -11.32 14.62
CA ARG A 87 2.00 -12.10 13.47
C ARG A 87 3.16 -12.55 12.59
N PRO A 88 3.06 -13.70 11.90
CA PRO A 88 4.06 -14.11 10.93
C PRO A 88 4.19 -13.08 9.80
N THR A 89 5.42 -12.88 9.32
CA THR A 89 5.70 -12.00 8.18
C THR A 89 6.18 -12.82 7.00
N ASP A 90 5.34 -12.90 5.97
CA ASP A 90 5.74 -13.47 4.68
C ASP A 90 6.57 -12.42 3.94
N LEU A 91 7.87 -12.38 4.23
CA LEU A 91 8.85 -11.53 3.55
C LEU A 91 9.21 -12.07 2.16
N GLU A 92 8.76 -13.28 1.80
CA GLU A 92 9.12 -13.96 0.55
C GLU A 92 8.52 -13.29 -0.70
N ASP A 93 7.38 -12.59 -0.57
CA ASP A 93 6.71 -11.89 -1.67
C ASP A 93 7.41 -10.60 -2.17
N LEU A 94 8.47 -10.15 -1.49
CA LEU A 94 9.15 -8.88 -1.80
C LEU A 94 10.28 -9.00 -2.83
N ILE A 95 10.70 -10.22 -3.18
CA ILE A 95 11.91 -10.46 -3.99
C ILE A 95 11.58 -10.83 -5.46
N HIS A 96 10.31 -11.06 -5.81
CA HIS A 96 9.94 -11.67 -7.11
C HIS A 96 9.02 -10.84 -8.03
N LEU A 97 9.03 -9.51 -7.92
CA LEU A 97 8.40 -8.63 -8.94
C LEU A 97 9.40 -8.19 -10.03
#